data_AF-A0A8T7BR61-F1
#
_entry.id   AF-A0A8T7BR61-F1
#
_cell.length_a   1.000
_cell.length_b   1.000
_cell.length_c   1.000
_cell.angle_alpha   90.00
_cell.angle_beta   90.00
_cell.angle_gamma   90.00
#
_symmetry.space_group_name_H-M   'P 1'
#
loop_
_entity.id
_entity.type
_entity.pdbx_description
1 polymer ?
#
loop_
_entity_poly.entity_id
_entity_poly.type
_entity_poly.pdbx_seq_one_letter_code
_entity_poly.pdbx_strand_id
1 'polypeptide(L)'
;MHTRLLHGSAPNLSSQPRTLLIIAYTAEDAHPLQTNHIPSRYMYDVVRGKHTSRLRCSEYEMQFPEVPKGASFFDQQAKASVITSKGGIAQPNPPNV
;
A
#
# COMPACT_ATOMS: atom_id res chain seq x y z
N MET A 1 13.62 3.96 3.06
CA MET A 1 13.23 2.61 3.53
C MET A 1 12.54 1.89 2.38
N HIS A 2 12.87 0.64 2.11
CA HIS A 2 12.17 -0.13 1.08
C HIS A 2 10.75 -0.46 1.57
N THR A 3 9.73 -0.37 0.71
CA THR A 3 8.31 -0.54 1.09
C THR A 3 8.01 -1.93 1.67
N ARG A 4 8.80 -2.94 1.32
CA ARG A 4 8.71 -4.31 1.84
C ARG A 4 9.53 -4.58 3.11
N LEU A 5 10.27 -3.60 3.63
CA LEU A 5 11.06 -3.77 4.84
C LEU A 5 10.13 -3.73 6.05
N LEU A 6 10.12 -4.79 6.87
CA LEU A 6 9.41 -4.77 8.16
C LEU A 6 9.99 -3.66 9.03
N HIS A 7 9.12 -2.79 9.54
CA HIS A 7 9.51 -1.66 10.35
C HIS A 7 8.46 -1.29 11.39
N GLY A 8 8.92 -0.60 12.44
CA GLY A 8 8.10 -0.09 13.52
C GLY A 8 8.93 0.81 14.43
N SER A 9 8.29 1.43 15.41
CA SER A 9 8.99 2.22 16.43
C SER A 9 8.40 1.99 17.81
N ALA A 10 9.24 2.04 18.84
CA ALA A 10 8.77 2.12 20.22
C ALA A 10 7.93 3.40 20.45
N PRO A 11 7.06 3.40 21.48
CA PRO A 11 6.29 4.57 21.88
C PRO A 11 7.17 5.81 22.09
N ASN A 12 6.66 6.99 21.75
CA ASN A 12 7.32 8.24 22.11
C ASN A 12 7.02 8.57 23.58
N LEU A 13 8.02 8.41 24.47
CA LEU A 13 7.89 8.67 25.90
C LEU A 13 8.24 10.13 26.29
N SER A 14 8.59 10.97 25.32
CA SER A 14 8.91 12.38 25.56
C SER A 14 7.68 13.27 25.48
N SER A 15 7.80 14.49 26.01
CA SER A 15 6.78 15.54 25.86
C SER A 15 6.87 16.29 24.52
N GLN A 16 7.76 15.88 23.62
CA GLN A 16 8.01 16.56 22.35
C GLN A 16 7.46 15.75 21.15
N PRO A 17 6.97 16.40 20.09
CA PRO A 17 6.50 15.70 18.90
C PRO A 17 7.67 15.04 18.14
N ARG A 18 7.40 13.88 17.54
CA ARG A 18 8.32 13.25 16.58
C ARG A 18 7.90 13.63 15.15
N THR A 19 8.38 14.77 14.68
CA THR A 19 8.07 15.25 13.34
C THR A 19 8.86 14.47 12.29
N LEU A 20 8.18 13.95 11.27
CA LEU A 20 8.78 13.20 10.17
C LEU A 20 8.39 13.84 8.84
N LEU A 21 9.37 13.98 7.95
CA LEU A 21 9.15 14.23 6.53
C LEU A 21 9.44 12.92 5.78
N ILE A 22 8.43 12.41 5.08
CA ILE A 22 8.53 11.18 4.31
C ILE A 22 8.39 11.53 2.83
N ILE A 23 9.39 11.15 2.03
CA ILE A 23 9.38 11.28 0.58
C ILE A 23 9.60 9.89 -0.01
N ALA A 24 8.68 9.46 -0.87
CA ALA A 24 8.79 8.22 -1.62
C ALA A 24 9.25 8.51 -3.05
N TYR A 25 10.25 7.75 -3.50
CA TYR A 25 10.74 7.78 -4.87
C TYR A 25 10.47 6.44 -5.54
N THR A 26 10.11 6.49 -6.80
CA THR A 26 9.97 5.32 -7.67
C THR A 26 10.86 5.51 -8.91
N ALA A 27 11.20 4.43 -9.59
CA ALA A 27 11.82 4.55 -10.91
C ALA A 27 10.82 5.18 -11.89
N GLU A 28 11.29 5.90 -12.91
CA GLU A 28 10.42 6.54 -13.91
C GLU A 28 9.57 5.52 -14.67
N ASP A 29 10.10 4.32 -14.84
CA ASP A 29 9.45 3.21 -15.52
C ASP A 29 8.63 2.30 -14.58
N ALA A 30 8.54 2.63 -13.29
CA ALA A 30 7.69 1.94 -12.33
C ALA A 30 6.26 2.50 -12.40
N HIS A 31 5.46 1.97 -13.33
CA HIS A 31 4.08 2.41 -13.51
C HIS A 31 3.16 1.87 -12.40
N PRO A 32 2.29 2.71 -11.81
CA PRO A 32 1.34 2.25 -10.80
C PRO A 32 0.28 1.34 -11.42
N LEU A 33 0.03 0.19 -10.77
CA LEU A 33 -1.03 -0.74 -11.18
C LEU A 33 -2.39 -0.42 -10.54
N GLN A 34 -2.45 0.55 -9.64
CA GLN A 34 -3.66 0.97 -8.96
C GLN A 34 -3.59 2.45 -8.62
N THR A 35 -4.75 3.08 -8.47
CA THR A 35 -4.89 4.45 -7.96
C THR A 35 -4.14 4.64 -6.64
N ASN A 36 -3.31 5.67 -6.57
CA ASN A 36 -2.69 6.12 -5.33
C ASN A 36 -3.74 6.84 -4.46
N HIS A 37 -4.00 6.31 -3.26
CA HIS A 37 -4.96 6.86 -2.31
C HIS A 37 -4.52 8.17 -1.66
N ILE A 38 -3.23 8.51 -1.76
CA ILE A 38 -2.66 9.76 -1.25
C ILE A 38 -1.86 10.40 -2.40
N PRO A 39 -2.56 10.97 -3.40
CA PRO A 39 -1.90 11.54 -4.57
C PRO A 39 -1.05 12.75 -4.14
N SER A 40 0.18 12.81 -4.65
CA SER A 40 1.06 13.96 -4.51
C SER A 40 0.97 14.83 -5.75
N ARG A 41 1.05 16.16 -5.60
CA ARG A 41 1.16 17.07 -6.75
C ARG A 41 2.44 16.86 -7.57
N TYR A 42 3.46 16.24 -6.97
CA TYR A 42 4.75 15.94 -7.59
C TYR A 42 4.81 14.51 -8.15
N MET A 43 3.68 13.82 -8.21
CA MET A 43 3.64 12.48 -8.77
C MET A 43 4.07 12.54 -10.24
N TYR A 44 4.95 11.60 -10.64
CA TYR A 44 5.58 11.52 -11.97
C TYR A 44 6.66 12.56 -12.30
N ASP A 45 6.98 13.48 -11.37
CA ASP A 45 8.11 14.38 -11.57
C ASP A 45 9.44 13.62 -11.53
N VAL A 46 10.26 13.80 -12.58
CA VAL A 46 11.60 13.23 -12.65
C VAL A 46 12.55 14.13 -11.87
N VAL A 47 12.89 13.73 -10.64
CA VAL A 47 13.86 14.45 -9.79
C VAL A 47 15.33 14.23 -10.20
N ARG A 48 15.60 13.14 -10.94
CA ARG A 48 16.95 12.81 -11.43
C ARG A 48 16.87 11.90 -12.66
N GLY A 49 17.61 12.25 -13.71
CA GLY A 49 17.66 11.48 -14.97
C GLY A 49 16.90 12.19 -16.09
N LYS A 50 16.30 11.40 -16.99
CA LYS A 50 15.49 11.90 -18.11
C LYS A 50 14.17 11.15 -18.12
N HIS A 51 13.10 11.84 -18.49
CA HIS A 51 11.83 11.20 -18.81
C HIS A 51 12.02 10.39 -20.10
N THR A 52 11.76 9.09 -20.07
CA THR A 52 11.98 8.18 -21.19
C THR A 52 10.69 7.72 -21.85
N SER A 53 9.56 7.82 -21.14
CA SER A 53 8.26 7.32 -21.60
C SER A 53 8.29 5.82 -21.94
N ARG A 54 9.21 5.06 -21.31
CA ARG A 54 9.41 3.62 -21.55
C ARG A 54 9.25 2.85 -20.24
N LEU A 55 8.35 1.87 -20.25
CA LEU A 55 8.15 0.94 -19.13
C LEU A 55 8.98 -0.33 -19.33
N ARG A 56 9.69 -0.80 -18.29
CA ARG A 56 10.29 -2.15 -18.27
C ARG A 56 9.36 -3.08 -17.50
N CYS A 57 8.74 -4.02 -18.19
CA CYS A 57 7.87 -5.04 -17.59
C CYS A 57 8.19 -6.42 -18.16
N SER A 58 7.82 -7.46 -17.40
CA SER A 58 7.65 -8.82 -17.92
C SER A 58 6.19 -9.04 -18.29
N GLU A 59 5.88 -10.13 -18.99
CA GLU A 59 4.50 -10.58 -19.13
C GLU A 59 3.97 -11.02 -17.76
N TYR A 60 2.76 -10.58 -17.40
CA TYR A 60 2.05 -11.00 -16.20
C TYR A 60 0.54 -10.80 -16.36
N GLU A 61 -0.23 -11.60 -15.63
CA GLU A 61 -1.67 -11.44 -15.48
C GLU A 61 -1.96 -11.39 -13.98
N MET A 62 -2.75 -10.41 -13.54
CA MET A 62 -3.16 -10.30 -12.14
C MET A 62 -4.56 -9.69 -12.02
N GLN A 63 -5.30 -10.14 -11.01
CA GLN A 63 -6.53 -9.49 -10.62
C GLN A 63 -6.21 -8.20 -9.86
N PHE A 64 -6.94 -7.13 -10.16
CA PHE A 64 -6.81 -5.88 -9.43
C PHE A 64 -7.34 -6.06 -8.00
N PRO A 65 -6.64 -5.55 -6.98
CA PRO A 65 -7.14 -5.55 -5.61
C PRO A 65 -8.36 -4.63 -5.48
N GLU A 66 -9.28 -4.99 -4.58
CA GLU A 66 -10.42 -4.12 -4.25
C GLU A 66 -9.94 -2.81 -3.64
N VAL A 67 -10.50 -1.69 -4.08
CA VAL A 67 -10.24 -0.38 -3.49
C VAL A 67 -11.12 -0.21 -2.26
N PRO A 68 -10.55 -0.09 -1.04
CA PRO A 68 -11.35 0.10 0.15
C PRO A 68 -12.05 1.46 0.13
N LYS A 69 -13.34 1.49 0.49
CA LYS A 69 -14.13 2.73 0.57
C LYS A 69 -13.76 3.63 1.77
N GLY A 70 -12.93 3.14 2.69
CA GLY A 70 -12.51 3.86 3.91
C GLY A 70 -11.00 3.86 4.04
N ALA A 71 -10.45 4.95 4.58
CA ALA A 71 -9.01 5.16 4.67
C ALA A 71 -8.34 4.34 5.79
N SER A 72 -9.09 3.94 6.82
CA SER A 72 -8.53 3.26 7.99
C SER A 72 -8.57 1.75 7.84
N PHE A 73 -7.42 1.11 8.07
CA PHE A 73 -7.33 -0.33 8.24
C PHE A 73 -8.19 -0.84 9.41
N PHE A 74 -8.37 -0.04 10.47
CA PHE A 74 -9.24 -0.39 11.59
C PHE A 74 -10.71 -0.49 11.18
N ASP A 75 -11.17 0.35 10.25
CA ASP A 75 -12.55 0.29 9.74
C ASP A 75 -12.80 -1.02 8.97
N GLN A 76 -11.75 -1.56 8.32
CA GLN A 76 -11.82 -2.82 7.59
C GLN A 76 -11.84 -4.02 8.56
N GLN A 77 -11.01 -3.99 9.61
CA GLN A 77 -11.01 -5.01 10.67
C GLN A 77 -12.34 -5.06 11.43
N ALA A 78 -12.91 -3.91 11.75
CA ALA A 78 -14.20 -3.82 12.43
C ALA A 78 -15.35 -4.40 11.59
N LYS A 79 -15.28 -4.30 10.25
CA LYS A 79 -16.27 -4.93 9.36
C LYS A 79 -16.09 -6.45 9.29
N ALA A 80 -14.86 -6.93 9.25
CA ALA A 80 -14.55 -8.36 9.23
C ALA A 80 -15.09 -9.08 10.48
N SER A 81 -14.95 -8.49 11.67
CA SER A 81 -15.46 -9.07 12.93
C SER A 81 -16.99 -9.09 13.02
N VAL A 82 -17.69 -8.16 12.34
CA VAL A 82 -19.16 -8.16 12.27
C VAL A 82 -19.68 -9.30 11.37
N ILE A 83 -18.96 -9.65 10.29
CA ILE A 83 -19.34 -10.77 9.41
C ILE A 83 -19.22 -12.11 10.14
N THR A 84 -18.18 -12.30 10.96
CA THR A 84 -17.98 -13.56 11.70
C THR A 84 -19.03 -13.82 12.79
N SER A 85 -19.72 -12.78 13.27
CA SER A 85 -20.75 -12.91 14.31
C SER A 85 -22.17 -13.13 13.78
N LYS A 86 -22.41 -13.00 12.47
CA LYS A 86 -23.76 -13.13 11.88
C LYS A 86 -23.93 -14.19 10.78
N GLY A 87 -22.87 -14.92 10.39
CA GLY A 87 -23.01 -16.02 9.44
C GLY A 87 -21.74 -16.87 9.41
N GLY A 88 -21.86 -18.14 9.81
CA GLY A 88 -20.81 -19.11 9.59
C GLY A 88 -20.57 -19.29 8.09
N ILE A 89 -19.33 -19.11 7.65
CA ILE A 89 -18.87 -19.53 6.32
C ILE A 89 -17.48 -20.12 6.47
N ALA A 90 -17.30 -21.28 5.82
CA ALA A 90 -16.15 -22.17 5.95
C ALA A 90 -14.82 -21.47 5.63
N GLN A 91 -13.78 -21.84 6.37
CA GLN A 91 -12.39 -21.55 6.03
C GLN A 91 -12.13 -22.07 4.59
N PRO A 92 -11.56 -21.25 3.68
CA PRO A 92 -11.08 -21.79 2.42
C PRO A 92 -9.97 -22.81 2.73
N ASN A 93 -10.09 -24.01 2.18
CA ASN A 93 -9.06 -25.03 2.31
C ASN A 93 -7.70 -24.43 1.93
N PRO A 94 -6.62 -24.74 2.68
CA PRO A 94 -5.29 -24.32 2.29
C PRO A 94 -4.98 -24.88 0.89
N PRO A 95 -4.22 -24.15 0.05
CA PRO A 95 -3.77 -24.69 -1.23
C PRO A 95 -2.98 -25.97 -0.96
N ASN A 96 -3.37 -27.06 -1.63
CA ASN A 96 -2.54 -28.25 -1.70
C ASN A 96 -1.17 -27.85 -2.27
N VAL A 97 -0.13 -28.33 -1.60
CA VAL A 97 1.31 -28.31 -1.93
C VAL A 97 1.65 -27.92 -3.37
#